data_AF-A0A1H9QW89-F1
#
_entry.id   AF-A0A1H9QW89-F1
#
_cell.length_a   1.000
_cell.length_b   1.000
_cell.length_c   1.000
_cell.angle_alpha   90.00
_cell.angle_beta   90.00
_cell.angle_gamma   90.00
#
_symmetry.space_group_name_H-M   'P 1'
#
loop_
_entity.id
_entity.type
_entity.pdbx_description
1 polymer ?
#
loop_
_entity_poly.entity_id
_entity_poly.type
_entity_poly.pdbx_seq_one_letter_code
_entity_poly.pdbx_strand_id
1 'polypeptide(L)'
;MDGPVFRFPADAIDLPCVDVALVVESTYPFLTGGVSAVVHDIIAHNPDLTFGIIHISWDSATIGQDIYGMPNNVAWVDIIYLSLNEFKDEFLSLVSKGKTDAEEATSRIVSAVQALWADNDGPLWRLYDDAINPLTRSWQLWPVLSSTSFIDRTAQYLPKGDGTSLGQLFWTMRDCFTLAYALTGRVQPPARVYHSHTQGYAAIVAACGARQYDVKFLLTEHNLHIRDTLNSLFGRRQDLMVTRTSWCDLPRTTVERVWLLWWTSISLWAYQATDHMTYYLYPGAVREAQALGADETKTEILPNGVEWEKFAPVRQAREATVSGRSAGSHQHWNTTRSTPKKPGTWWLHVGLSPWCASVVRKIFHRSCTSTTFC
;
A
#
# COMPACT_ATOMS: atom_id res chain seq x y z
N MET A 1 15.95 -26.92 -1.86
CA MET A 1 15.11 -26.31 -0.81
C MET A 1 13.70 -26.30 -1.38
N ASP A 2 12.74 -26.82 -0.63
CA ASP A 2 11.33 -26.73 -1.00
C ASP A 2 10.96 -25.24 -1.16
N GLY A 3 10.02 -24.94 -2.08
CA GLY A 3 9.64 -23.56 -2.41
C GLY A 3 9.14 -22.75 -1.20
N PRO A 4 8.80 -21.47 -1.39
CA PRO A 4 8.38 -20.60 -0.30
C PRO A 4 7.14 -21.15 0.41
N VAL A 5 7.08 -20.95 1.73
CA VAL A 5 5.91 -21.32 2.54
C VAL A 5 4.80 -20.31 2.29
N PHE A 6 3.64 -20.77 1.85
CA PHE A 6 2.44 -19.93 1.75
C PHE A 6 1.66 -20.01 3.06
N ARG A 7 1.33 -18.86 3.64
CA ARG A 7 0.46 -18.74 4.80
C ARG A 7 -0.82 -18.02 4.40
N PHE A 8 -1.95 -18.73 4.48
CA PHE A 8 -3.26 -18.15 4.29
C PHE A 8 -3.85 -17.67 5.64
N PRO A 9 -4.85 -16.77 5.64
CA PRO A 9 -5.41 -16.20 6.87
C PRO A 9 -5.87 -17.18 7.95
N ALA A 10 -6.25 -18.41 7.60
CA ALA A 10 -6.69 -19.45 8.53
C ALA A 10 -5.53 -20.31 9.09
N ASP A 11 -4.32 -20.16 8.55
CA ASP A 11 -3.19 -21.00 8.87
C ASP A 11 -2.45 -20.48 10.11
N ALA A 12 -2.28 -21.34 11.11
CA ALA A 12 -1.48 -21.06 12.30
C ALA A 12 -0.01 -21.46 12.09
N ILE A 13 0.62 -20.91 11.04
CA ILE A 13 2.02 -21.20 10.69
C ILE A 13 2.92 -20.07 11.19
N ASP A 14 3.87 -20.42 12.04
CA ASP A 14 4.95 -19.52 12.45
C ASP A 14 5.95 -19.38 11.29
N LEU A 15 6.10 -18.15 10.81
CA LEU A 15 6.98 -17.84 9.69
C LEU A 15 8.35 -17.38 10.19
N PRO A 16 9.45 -17.83 9.56
CA PRO A 16 10.79 -17.44 9.97
C PRO A 16 11.04 -15.94 9.75
N CYS A 17 11.91 -15.36 10.59
CA CYS A 17 12.32 -13.96 10.43
C CYS A 17 13.12 -13.77 9.13
N VAL A 18 12.83 -12.67 8.43
CA VAL A 18 13.49 -12.29 7.16
C VAL A 18 14.14 -10.91 7.28
N ASP A 19 15.09 -10.62 6.39
CA ASP A 19 15.72 -9.30 6.35
C ASP A 19 14.76 -8.22 5.87
N VAL A 20 13.94 -8.53 4.85
CA VAL A 20 12.98 -7.58 4.27
C VAL A 20 11.61 -8.23 4.04
N ALA A 21 10.57 -7.69 4.66
CA ALA A 21 9.18 -8.02 4.35
C ALA A 21 8.62 -7.02 3.33
N LEU A 22 8.36 -7.49 2.11
CA LEU A 22 7.78 -6.72 1.02
C LEU A 22 6.27 -6.75 1.14
N VAL A 23 5.63 -5.58 1.23
CA VAL A 23 4.16 -5.49 1.30
C VAL A 23 3.63 -4.96 -0.02
N VAL A 24 2.76 -5.75 -0.65
CA VAL A 24 2.25 -5.51 -2.00
C VAL A 24 0.74 -5.75 -2.07
N GLU A 25 0.03 -4.85 -2.72
CA GLU A 25 -1.43 -4.95 -2.89
C GLU A 25 -1.77 -5.39 -4.32
N SER A 26 -2.64 -6.40 -4.45
CA SER A 26 -3.28 -6.86 -5.69
C SER A 26 -2.33 -7.09 -6.88
N THR A 27 -1.07 -7.41 -6.64
CA THR A 27 -0.03 -7.48 -7.68
C THR A 27 0.82 -8.76 -7.55
N TYR A 28 2.01 -8.67 -6.97
CA TYR A 28 2.93 -9.79 -6.85
C TYR A 28 2.50 -10.73 -5.72
N PRO A 29 2.53 -12.07 -5.87
CA PRO A 29 3.08 -12.83 -7.00
C PRO A 29 2.07 -13.23 -8.09
N PHE A 30 0.78 -12.96 -7.92
CA PHE A 30 -0.28 -13.59 -8.70
C PHE A 30 -0.69 -12.85 -9.98
N LEU A 31 -0.30 -11.58 -10.13
CA LEU A 31 -0.70 -10.76 -11.26
C LEU A 31 0.52 -10.13 -11.97
N THR A 32 0.52 -10.21 -13.30
CA THR A 32 1.53 -9.58 -14.12
C THR A 32 1.30 -8.07 -14.20
N GLY A 33 2.31 -7.27 -13.86
CA GLY A 33 2.23 -5.81 -13.88
C GLY A 33 3.57 -5.13 -13.69
N GLY A 34 3.60 -3.80 -13.84
CA GLY A 34 4.81 -3.00 -13.67
C GLY A 34 5.40 -3.12 -12.27
N VAL A 35 4.56 -3.00 -11.23
CA VAL A 35 5.00 -3.15 -9.83
C VAL A 35 5.47 -4.58 -9.55
N SER A 36 4.77 -5.60 -10.04
CA SER A 36 5.18 -7.00 -9.85
C SER A 36 6.56 -7.30 -10.45
N ALA A 37 6.86 -6.74 -11.62
CA ALA A 37 8.19 -6.86 -12.23
C ALA A 37 9.27 -6.18 -11.39
N VAL A 38 8.99 -4.98 -10.85
CA VAL A 38 9.94 -4.26 -9.99
C VAL A 38 10.22 -5.04 -8.71
N VAL A 39 9.18 -5.56 -8.06
CA VAL A 39 9.31 -6.36 -6.83
C VAL A 39 10.13 -7.63 -7.11
N HIS A 40 9.84 -8.33 -8.20
CA HIS A 40 10.60 -9.51 -8.61
C HIS A 40 12.08 -9.20 -8.85
N ASP A 41 12.37 -8.11 -9.57
CA ASP A 41 13.75 -7.68 -9.84
C ASP A 41 14.50 -7.29 -8.56
N ILE A 42 13.83 -6.65 -7.59
CA ILE A 42 14.42 -6.33 -6.29
C ILE A 42 14.86 -7.60 -5.56
N ILE A 43 14.00 -8.62 -5.54
CA ILE A 43 14.31 -9.90 -4.90
C ILE A 43 15.46 -10.60 -5.64
N ALA A 44 15.36 -10.72 -6.96
CA ALA A 44 16.33 -11.45 -7.79
C ALA A 44 17.74 -10.83 -7.78
N HIS A 45 17.83 -9.50 -7.74
CA HIS A 45 19.12 -8.79 -7.70
C HIS A 45 19.74 -8.68 -6.30
N ASN A 46 19.09 -9.23 -5.27
CA ASN A 46 19.61 -9.26 -3.89
C ASN A 46 19.63 -10.70 -3.33
N PRO A 47 20.39 -11.63 -3.93
CA PRO A 47 20.43 -13.02 -3.48
C PRO A 47 21.00 -13.20 -2.06
N ASP A 48 21.73 -12.21 -1.56
CA ASP A 48 22.33 -12.23 -0.21
C ASP A 48 21.32 -11.91 0.91
N LEU A 49 20.14 -11.38 0.57
CA LEU A 49 19.10 -11.00 1.53
C LEU A 49 17.95 -12.00 1.50
N THR A 50 17.34 -12.23 2.66
CA THR A 50 16.13 -13.03 2.78
C THR A 50 14.88 -12.14 2.70
N PHE A 51 13.91 -12.58 1.90
CA PHE A 51 12.67 -11.85 1.67
C PHE A 51 11.45 -12.63 2.15
N GLY A 52 10.47 -11.90 2.67
CA GLY A 52 9.10 -12.37 2.87
C GLY A 52 8.15 -11.46 2.11
N ILE A 53 7.03 -11.99 1.63
CA ILE A 53 6.05 -11.21 0.86
C ILE A 53 4.73 -11.21 1.62
N ILE A 54 4.20 -10.04 1.95
CA ILE A 54 2.85 -9.86 2.44
C ILE A 54 1.99 -9.39 1.27
N HIS A 55 1.17 -10.29 0.75
CA HIS A 55 0.27 -10.03 -0.37
C HIS A 55 -1.14 -9.69 0.14
N ILE A 56 -1.60 -8.48 -0.17
CA ILE A 56 -2.96 -8.05 0.14
C ILE A 56 -3.84 -8.28 -1.10
N SER A 57 -4.91 -9.05 -0.92
CA SER A 57 -5.92 -9.31 -1.95
C SER A 57 -7.32 -8.97 -1.44
N TRP A 58 -8.29 -8.82 -2.35
CA TRP A 58 -9.66 -8.61 -1.96
C TRP A 58 -10.26 -9.86 -1.28
N ASP A 59 -10.14 -11.03 -1.89
CA ASP A 59 -10.71 -12.29 -1.41
C ASP A 59 -9.88 -13.51 -1.84
N SER A 60 -10.31 -14.70 -1.42
CA SER A 60 -9.65 -15.96 -1.82
C SER A 60 -9.84 -16.31 -3.30
N ALA A 61 -10.92 -15.83 -3.93
CA ALA A 61 -11.25 -16.12 -5.33
C ALA A 61 -10.34 -15.37 -6.32
N THR A 62 -9.72 -14.27 -5.88
CA THR A 62 -8.80 -13.45 -6.68
C THR A 62 -7.37 -13.98 -6.71
N ILE A 63 -7.05 -15.02 -5.92
CA ILE A 63 -5.73 -15.64 -5.94
C ILE A 63 -5.58 -16.58 -7.14
N GLY A 64 -4.61 -16.24 -8.01
CA GLY A 64 -4.18 -17.09 -9.12
C GLY A 64 -3.05 -18.05 -8.74
N GLN A 65 -2.51 -18.75 -9.75
CA GLN A 65 -1.24 -19.47 -9.60
C GLN A 65 -0.07 -18.47 -9.67
N ASP A 66 1.06 -18.77 -9.02
CA ASP A 66 2.29 -18.00 -9.18
C ASP A 66 2.71 -17.99 -10.66
N ILE A 67 2.81 -16.78 -11.24
CA ILE A 67 3.13 -16.58 -12.66
C ILE A 67 4.64 -16.34 -12.88
N TYR A 68 5.35 -15.89 -11.85
CA TYR A 68 6.74 -15.44 -11.99
C TYR A 68 7.76 -16.53 -11.67
N GLY A 69 7.38 -17.51 -10.85
CA GLY A 69 8.31 -18.47 -10.27
C GLY A 69 9.13 -17.80 -9.17
N MET A 70 8.77 -18.08 -7.91
CA MET A 70 9.42 -17.44 -6.77
C MET A 70 10.92 -17.72 -6.69
N PRO A 71 11.76 -16.68 -6.51
CA PRO A 71 13.18 -16.83 -6.23
C PRO A 71 13.45 -17.60 -4.92
N ASN A 72 14.58 -18.31 -4.85
CA ASN A 72 14.94 -19.15 -3.69
C ASN A 72 15.22 -18.34 -2.40
N ASN A 73 15.44 -17.02 -2.50
CA ASN A 73 15.64 -16.14 -1.36
C ASN A 73 14.33 -15.58 -0.79
N VAL A 74 13.17 -16.05 -1.28
CA VAL A 74 11.86 -15.83 -0.66
C VAL A 74 11.58 -16.95 0.32
N ALA A 75 11.50 -16.64 1.61
CA ALA A 75 11.20 -17.63 2.64
C ALA A 75 9.71 -17.97 2.72
N TRP A 76 8.84 -16.96 2.55
CA TRP A 76 7.40 -17.12 2.69
C TRP A 76 6.60 -16.07 1.95
N VAL A 77 5.34 -16.42 1.68
CA VAL A 77 4.29 -15.54 1.16
C VAL A 77 3.11 -15.59 2.13
N ASP A 78 2.85 -14.49 2.81
CA ASP A 78 1.74 -14.29 3.72
C ASP A 78 0.60 -13.53 3.02
N ILE A 79 -0.62 -14.02 3.14
CA ILE A 79 -1.76 -13.50 2.39
C ILE A 79 -2.75 -12.84 3.35
N ILE A 80 -3.19 -11.63 3.01
CA ILE A 80 -4.22 -10.87 3.74
C ILE A 80 -5.41 -10.61 2.83
N TYR A 81 -6.62 -10.93 3.30
CA TYR A 81 -7.86 -10.60 2.60
C TYR A 81 -8.55 -9.37 3.20
N LEU A 82 -9.09 -8.52 2.34
CA LEU A 82 -9.84 -7.32 2.72
C LEU A 82 -11.36 -7.54 2.79
N SER A 83 -11.88 -8.53 2.07
CA SER A 83 -13.31 -8.82 1.98
C SER A 83 -13.85 -9.30 3.32
N LEU A 84 -14.91 -8.63 3.80
CA LEU A 84 -15.61 -9.00 5.03
C LEU A 84 -15.99 -10.48 5.07
N ASN A 85 -16.35 -11.07 3.91
CA ASN A 85 -16.82 -12.44 3.84
C ASN A 85 -15.77 -13.47 4.32
N GLU A 86 -14.48 -13.14 4.22
CA GLU A 86 -13.37 -14.02 4.62
C GLU A 86 -13.17 -14.07 6.13
N PHE A 87 -13.60 -13.03 6.87
CA PHE A 87 -13.38 -12.92 8.33
C PHE A 87 -14.64 -12.46 9.08
N LYS A 88 -15.82 -12.63 8.46
CA LYS A 88 -17.09 -12.10 8.95
C LYS A 88 -17.40 -12.58 10.37
N ASP A 89 -17.25 -13.87 10.63
CA ASP A 89 -17.63 -14.46 11.91
C ASP A 89 -16.72 -13.99 13.05
N GLU A 90 -15.41 -13.88 12.78
CA GLU A 90 -14.45 -13.31 13.73
C GLU A 90 -14.78 -11.86 14.05
N PHE A 91 -14.97 -11.03 13.02
CA PHE A 91 -15.28 -9.61 13.20
C PHE A 91 -16.62 -9.40 13.93
N LEU A 92 -17.67 -10.11 13.54
CA LEU A 92 -18.97 -10.03 14.22
C LEU A 92 -18.89 -10.51 15.67
N SER A 93 -18.11 -11.56 15.95
CA SER A 93 -17.88 -12.02 17.32
C SER A 93 -17.18 -10.95 18.16
N LEU A 94 -16.19 -10.24 17.60
CA LEU A 94 -15.52 -9.13 18.28
C LEU A 94 -16.46 -7.95 18.55
N VAL A 95 -17.28 -7.56 17.56
CA VAL A 95 -18.23 -6.45 17.71
C VAL A 95 -19.33 -6.78 18.73
N SER A 96 -19.85 -8.01 18.73
CA SER A 96 -21.00 -8.40 19.57
C SER A 96 -20.64 -8.83 20.99
N LYS A 97 -19.49 -9.49 21.19
CA LYS A 97 -19.08 -10.03 22.50
C LYS A 97 -18.07 -9.15 23.22
N GLY A 98 -17.36 -8.26 22.51
CA GLY A 98 -16.40 -7.37 23.11
C GLY A 98 -17.07 -6.38 24.05
N LYS A 99 -16.40 -6.05 25.16
CA LYS A 99 -16.84 -5.03 26.12
C LYS A 99 -15.92 -3.83 26.02
N THR A 100 -16.51 -2.67 25.81
CA THR A 100 -15.80 -1.39 25.72
C THR A 100 -16.70 -0.28 26.22
N ASP A 101 -16.11 0.69 26.91
CA ASP A 101 -16.78 1.96 27.15
C ASP A 101 -16.92 2.70 25.82
N ALA A 102 -18.13 2.72 25.28
CA ALA A 102 -18.38 3.26 23.96
C ALA A 102 -18.19 4.77 23.89
N GLU A 103 -18.41 5.51 24.97
CA GLU A 103 -18.23 6.97 24.98
C GLU A 103 -16.75 7.31 25.01
N GLU A 104 -15.98 6.65 25.88
CA GLU A 104 -14.54 6.85 25.94
C GLU A 104 -13.88 6.46 24.61
N ALA A 105 -14.22 5.29 24.07
CA ALA A 105 -13.65 4.82 22.82
C ALA A 105 -14.03 5.71 21.63
N THR A 106 -15.28 6.18 21.55
CA THR A 106 -15.69 7.16 20.53
C THR A 106 -14.89 8.47 20.65
N SER A 107 -14.71 8.97 21.87
CA SER A 107 -13.92 10.18 22.13
C SER A 107 -12.46 10.00 21.70
N ARG A 108 -11.84 8.85 22.02
CA ARG A 108 -10.48 8.50 21.60
C ARG A 108 -10.35 8.41 20.08
N ILE A 109 -11.30 7.80 19.37
CA ILE A 109 -11.30 7.75 17.89
C ILE A 109 -11.35 9.17 17.32
N VAL A 110 -12.30 9.99 17.76
CA VAL A 110 -12.48 11.35 17.26
C VAL A 110 -11.22 12.18 17.52
N SER A 111 -10.67 12.11 18.74
CA SER A 111 -9.45 12.81 19.11
C SER A 111 -8.25 12.33 18.29
N ALA A 112 -8.11 11.03 18.05
CA ALA A 112 -7.04 10.47 17.24
C ALA A 112 -7.10 10.94 15.80
N VAL A 113 -8.28 10.93 15.18
CA VAL A 113 -8.47 11.45 13.82
C VAL A 113 -8.16 12.95 13.81
N GLN A 114 -8.74 13.75 14.70
CA GLN A 114 -8.48 15.20 14.75
C GLN A 114 -7.00 15.53 14.93
N ALA A 115 -6.29 14.80 15.79
CA ALA A 115 -4.87 14.97 16.01
C ALA A 115 -4.04 14.59 14.78
N LEU A 116 -4.40 13.50 14.10
CA LEU A 116 -3.75 13.10 12.84
C LEU A 116 -3.85 14.24 11.82
N TRP A 117 -5.03 14.85 11.68
CA TRP A 117 -5.26 16.00 10.80
C TRP A 117 -4.53 17.28 11.25
N ALA A 118 -4.05 17.33 12.48
CA ALA A 118 -3.19 18.38 13.02
C ALA A 118 -1.70 17.99 13.02
N ASP A 119 -1.32 17.02 12.18
CA ASP A 119 0.03 16.52 12.00
C ASP A 119 0.64 15.86 13.25
N ASN A 120 -0.21 15.20 14.03
CA ASN A 120 0.17 14.42 15.21
C ASN A 120 -0.47 13.02 15.17
N ASP A 121 0.30 12.01 14.73
CA ASP A 121 -0.09 10.60 14.70
C ASP A 121 -0.01 9.90 16.07
N GLY A 122 0.63 10.51 17.06
CA GLY A 122 0.85 9.92 18.40
C GLY A 122 -0.44 9.40 19.08
N PRO A 123 -1.56 10.17 19.09
CA PRO A 123 -2.84 9.68 19.61
C PRO A 123 -3.42 8.49 18.84
N LEU A 124 -3.26 8.45 17.51
CA LEU A 124 -3.72 7.34 16.68
C LEU A 124 -2.90 6.08 16.95
N TRP A 125 -1.58 6.23 17.09
CA TRP A 125 -0.70 5.14 17.48
C TRP A 125 -0.98 4.58 18.87
N ARG A 126 -1.27 5.45 19.85
CA ARG A 126 -1.75 5.01 21.17
C ARG A 126 -3.07 4.27 21.10
N LEU A 127 -4.01 4.74 20.26
CA LEU A 127 -5.26 4.02 20.04
C LEU A 127 -5.02 2.64 19.41
N TYR A 128 -4.09 2.54 18.46
CA TYR A 128 -3.68 1.26 17.88
C TYR A 128 -3.09 0.33 18.94
N ASP A 129 -2.12 0.79 19.73
CA ASP A 129 -1.47 -0.06 20.74
C ASP A 129 -2.41 -0.50 21.86
N ASP A 130 -3.26 0.41 22.35
CA ASP A 130 -4.15 0.14 23.47
C ASP A 130 -5.33 -0.75 23.08
N ALA A 131 -5.85 -0.63 21.85
CA ALA A 131 -7.18 -1.13 21.49
C ALA A 131 -7.23 -2.11 20.30
N ILE A 132 -6.18 -2.13 19.47
CA ILE A 132 -6.18 -2.85 18.19
C ILE A 132 -5.07 -3.90 18.13
N ASN A 133 -3.82 -3.47 18.39
CA ASN A 133 -2.62 -4.26 18.22
C ASN A 133 -2.72 -5.57 19.03
N PRO A 134 -2.73 -6.74 18.39
CA PRO A 134 -2.92 -8.01 19.10
C PRO A 134 -1.85 -8.28 20.17
N LEU A 135 -0.65 -7.69 20.05
CA LEU A 135 0.46 -7.88 20.99
C LEU A 135 0.34 -7.04 22.27
N THR A 136 -0.26 -5.86 22.20
CA THR A 136 -0.24 -4.87 23.29
C THR A 136 -1.62 -4.47 23.80
N ARG A 137 -2.69 -4.78 23.06
CA ARG A 137 -4.05 -4.30 23.37
C ARG A 137 -4.48 -4.67 24.78
N SER A 138 -5.06 -3.70 25.48
CA SER A 138 -5.68 -3.86 26.79
C SER A 138 -7.21 -3.91 26.71
N TRP A 139 -7.79 -3.35 25.66
CA TRP A 139 -9.23 -3.37 25.38
C TRP A 139 -9.49 -3.55 23.87
N GLN A 140 -10.76 -3.56 23.44
CA GLN A 140 -11.13 -3.81 22.04
C GLN A 140 -11.89 -2.63 21.42
N LEU A 141 -11.41 -2.12 20.29
CA LEU A 141 -12.05 -0.99 19.60
C LEU A 141 -13.37 -1.34 18.91
N TRP A 142 -13.46 -2.54 18.32
CA TRP A 142 -14.51 -2.94 17.38
C TRP A 142 -15.96 -2.87 17.91
N PRO A 143 -16.26 -3.17 19.20
CA PRO A 143 -17.60 -3.05 19.76
C PRO A 143 -18.25 -1.68 19.60
N VAL A 144 -17.45 -0.61 19.49
CA VAL A 144 -17.92 0.77 19.28
C VAL A 144 -18.85 0.89 18.08
N LEU A 145 -18.66 0.08 17.04
CA LEU A 145 -19.50 0.08 15.86
C LEU A 145 -20.97 -0.25 16.17
N SER A 146 -21.25 -1.00 17.24
CA SER A 146 -22.61 -1.35 17.66
C SER A 146 -23.26 -0.29 18.56
N SER A 147 -22.50 0.72 18.98
CA SER A 147 -22.97 1.75 19.91
C SER A 147 -23.73 2.88 19.21
N THR A 148 -24.83 3.32 19.83
CA THR A 148 -25.58 4.51 19.42
C THR A 148 -24.75 5.78 19.57
N SER A 149 -23.94 5.89 20.63
CA SER A 149 -23.11 7.08 20.88
C SER A 149 -22.12 7.36 19.75
N PHE A 150 -21.59 6.29 19.12
CA PHE A 150 -20.69 6.43 17.98
C PHE A 150 -21.40 6.97 16.74
N ILE A 151 -22.58 6.42 16.44
CA ILE A 151 -23.39 6.84 15.29
C ILE A 151 -23.90 8.27 15.48
N ASP A 152 -24.35 8.63 16.68
CA ASP A 152 -24.78 9.99 17.00
C ASP A 152 -23.62 10.98 16.86
N ARG A 153 -22.43 10.61 17.33
CA ARG A 153 -21.25 11.48 17.23
C ARG A 153 -20.78 11.64 15.79
N THR A 154 -20.74 10.57 15.01
CA THR A 154 -20.37 10.63 13.59
C THR A 154 -21.37 11.45 12.78
N ALA A 155 -22.67 11.32 13.06
CA ALA A 155 -23.72 12.14 12.44
C ALA A 155 -23.55 13.65 12.69
N GLN A 156 -22.97 14.06 13.83
CA GLN A 156 -22.73 15.48 14.14
C GLN A 156 -21.62 16.12 13.28
N TYR A 157 -20.68 15.33 12.76
CA TYR A 157 -19.57 15.83 11.92
C TYR A 157 -19.92 15.90 10.43
N LEU A 158 -21.09 15.42 10.04
CA LEU A 158 -21.50 15.31 8.65
C LEU A 158 -22.33 16.53 8.22
N PRO A 159 -22.13 17.02 6.99
CA PRO A 159 -22.89 18.16 6.48
C PRO A 159 -24.39 17.81 6.45
N LYS A 160 -25.20 18.66 7.08
CA LYS A 160 -26.65 18.49 7.09
C LYS A 160 -27.21 18.84 5.71
N GLY A 161 -28.02 17.96 5.13
CA GLY A 161 -28.92 18.33 4.01
C GLY A 161 -28.70 17.65 2.66
N ASP A 162 -27.89 16.59 2.56
CA ASP A 162 -27.66 15.87 1.29
C ASP A 162 -28.61 14.67 1.06
N GLY A 163 -29.53 14.41 2.00
CA GLY A 163 -30.50 13.32 1.92
C GLY A 163 -29.96 11.93 2.30
N THR A 164 -28.73 11.82 2.81
CA THR A 164 -28.16 10.53 3.24
C THR A 164 -28.91 9.97 4.45
N SER A 165 -29.36 8.72 4.34
CA SER A 165 -30.03 8.02 5.44
C SER A 165 -29.04 7.55 6.51
N LEU A 166 -29.52 7.42 7.76
CA LEU A 166 -28.73 6.84 8.85
C LEU A 166 -28.19 5.44 8.52
N GLY A 167 -28.99 4.64 7.80
CA GLY A 167 -28.60 3.31 7.34
C GLY A 167 -27.41 3.35 6.38
N GLN A 168 -27.39 4.26 5.41
CA GLN A 168 -26.25 4.43 4.49
C GLN A 168 -24.98 4.84 5.22
N LEU A 169 -25.11 5.74 6.21
CA LEU A 169 -23.97 6.13 7.05
C LEU A 169 -23.43 4.92 7.82
N PHE A 170 -24.30 4.16 8.49
CA PHE A 170 -23.91 2.96 9.24
C PHE A 170 -23.17 1.96 8.37
N TRP A 171 -23.69 1.63 7.18
CA TRP A 171 -23.03 0.70 6.27
C TRP A 171 -21.66 1.21 5.83
N THR A 172 -21.54 2.50 5.52
CA THR A 172 -20.25 3.11 5.15
C THR A 172 -19.23 3.03 6.29
N MET A 173 -19.66 3.31 7.52
CA MET A 173 -18.79 3.22 8.70
C MET A 173 -18.39 1.77 8.98
N ARG A 174 -19.31 0.81 8.86
CA ARG A 174 -19.02 -0.62 8.97
C ARG A 174 -17.94 -1.04 7.97
N ASP A 175 -18.05 -0.60 6.73
CA ASP A 175 -17.09 -0.95 5.68
C ASP A 175 -15.69 -0.39 6.01
N CYS A 176 -15.59 0.85 6.48
CA CYS A 176 -14.33 1.43 6.96
C CYS A 176 -13.74 0.66 8.15
N PHE A 177 -14.57 0.29 9.13
CA PHE A 177 -14.12 -0.48 10.32
C PHE A 177 -13.67 -1.90 9.95
N THR A 178 -14.38 -2.52 9.02
CA THR A 178 -14.04 -3.85 8.48
C THR A 178 -12.67 -3.82 7.81
N LEU A 179 -12.41 -2.82 6.98
CA LEU A 179 -11.11 -2.61 6.35
C LEU A 179 -10.03 -2.32 7.40
N ALA A 180 -10.30 -1.45 8.37
CA ALA A 180 -9.37 -1.18 9.47
C ALA A 180 -8.99 -2.49 10.20
N TYR A 181 -9.97 -3.34 10.52
CA TYR A 181 -9.72 -4.64 11.14
C TYR A 181 -8.83 -5.54 10.28
N ALA A 182 -9.13 -5.67 8.99
CA ALA A 182 -8.34 -6.50 8.07
C ALA A 182 -6.86 -6.09 8.01
N LEU A 183 -6.60 -4.78 8.04
CA LEU A 183 -5.26 -4.20 7.90
C LEU A 183 -4.45 -4.24 9.19
N THR A 184 -5.12 -4.06 10.34
CA THR A 184 -4.45 -3.75 11.62
C THR A 184 -4.59 -4.84 12.68
N GLY A 185 -5.58 -5.72 12.54
CA GLY A 185 -5.96 -6.71 13.56
C GLY A 185 -5.09 -7.96 13.63
N ARG A 186 -4.01 -8.04 12.85
CA ARG A 186 -3.16 -9.23 12.69
C ARG A 186 -1.75 -8.98 13.24
N VAL A 187 -1.09 -10.03 13.70
CA VAL A 187 0.36 -10.01 13.97
C VAL A 187 1.08 -10.28 12.65
N GLN A 188 1.88 -9.33 12.20
CA GLN A 188 2.64 -9.47 10.96
C GLN A 188 3.77 -10.47 11.15
N PRO A 189 4.24 -11.18 10.10
CA PRO A 189 5.42 -12.03 10.21
C PRO A 189 6.67 -11.21 10.59
N PRO A 190 7.59 -11.73 11.43
CA PRO A 190 8.77 -10.99 11.88
C PRO A 190 9.71 -10.65 10.70
N ALA A 191 10.15 -9.39 10.64
CA ALA A 191 11.14 -8.93 9.66
C ALA A 191 12.00 -7.81 10.23
N ARG A 192 13.21 -7.62 9.69
CA ARG A 192 14.11 -6.53 10.12
C ARG A 192 13.73 -5.18 9.53
N VAL A 193 13.06 -5.17 8.37
CA VAL A 193 12.54 -3.99 7.68
C VAL A 193 11.25 -4.37 6.95
N TYR A 194 10.23 -3.51 7.04
CA TYR A 194 9.04 -3.61 6.18
C TYR A 194 9.16 -2.60 5.03
N HIS A 195 8.93 -3.06 3.81
CA HIS A 195 9.06 -2.24 2.61
C HIS A 195 7.81 -2.34 1.74
N SER A 196 7.01 -1.28 1.73
CA SER A 196 5.80 -1.20 0.93
C SER A 196 6.07 -0.56 -0.44
N HIS A 197 5.49 -1.15 -1.49
CA HIS A 197 5.63 -0.67 -2.88
C HIS A 197 4.38 0.07 -3.39
N THR A 198 3.38 0.22 -2.53
CA THR A 198 2.16 0.98 -2.81
C THR A 198 1.74 1.73 -1.55
N GLN A 199 1.28 2.97 -1.72
CA GLN A 199 0.63 3.68 -0.62
C GLN A 199 -0.73 3.03 -0.26
N GLY A 200 -1.45 3.55 0.73
CA GLY A 200 -2.76 3.03 1.12
C GLY A 200 -2.64 1.81 2.03
N TYR A 201 -3.29 0.70 1.67
CA TYR A 201 -3.42 -0.46 2.54
C TYR A 201 -2.10 -1.18 2.80
N ALA A 202 -1.28 -1.37 1.77
CA ALA A 202 0.05 -1.96 1.93
C ALA A 202 0.95 -1.15 2.86
N ALA A 203 0.87 0.17 2.79
CA ALA A 203 1.67 1.05 3.65
C ALA A 203 1.23 0.98 5.12
N ILE A 204 -0.08 0.88 5.40
CA ILE A 204 -0.59 0.71 6.77
C ILE A 204 -0.18 -0.64 7.35
N VAL A 205 -0.27 -1.73 6.58
CA VAL A 205 0.17 -3.06 7.01
C VAL A 205 1.66 -3.06 7.34
N ALA A 206 2.48 -2.46 6.49
CA ALA A 206 3.92 -2.30 6.72
C ALA A 206 4.22 -1.47 7.96
N ALA A 207 3.52 -0.34 8.16
CA ALA A 207 3.67 0.50 9.34
C ALA A 207 3.26 -0.21 10.64
N CYS A 208 2.19 -1.01 10.62
CA CYS A 208 1.77 -1.82 11.76
C CYS A 208 2.82 -2.89 12.10
N GLY A 209 3.34 -3.60 11.10
CA GLY A 209 4.42 -4.58 11.30
C GLY A 209 5.68 -3.94 11.87
N ALA A 210 6.08 -2.78 11.32
CA ALA A 210 7.21 -2.01 11.81
C ALA A 210 7.05 -1.61 13.29
N ARG A 211 5.85 -1.16 13.67
CA ARG A 211 5.53 -0.84 15.07
C ARG A 211 5.50 -2.05 16.00
N GLN A 212 4.98 -3.19 15.53
CA GLN A 212 4.90 -4.42 16.32
C GLN A 212 6.28 -4.95 16.73
N TYR A 213 7.28 -4.81 15.85
CA TYR A 213 8.63 -5.33 16.07
C TYR A 213 9.67 -4.24 16.39
N ASP A 214 9.25 -2.97 16.48
CA ASP A 214 10.12 -1.80 16.64
C ASP A 214 11.24 -1.74 15.58
N VAL A 215 10.84 -1.94 14.32
CA VAL A 215 11.73 -1.93 13.15
C VAL A 215 11.38 -0.82 12.17
N LYS A 216 12.19 -0.68 11.11
CA LYS A 216 12.05 0.39 10.12
C LYS A 216 11.00 0.11 9.06
N PHE A 217 10.30 1.17 8.65
CA PHE A 217 9.33 1.16 7.56
C PHE A 217 9.82 2.01 6.38
N LEU A 218 9.93 1.38 5.21
CA LEU A 218 10.26 2.01 3.93
C LEU A 218 9.03 2.03 3.02
N LEU A 219 8.78 3.18 2.39
CA LEU A 219 7.74 3.33 1.38
C LEU A 219 8.38 3.66 0.04
N THR A 220 7.97 2.93 -0.98
CA THR A 220 8.29 3.21 -2.36
C THR A 220 7.01 3.49 -3.12
N GLU A 221 6.93 4.65 -3.75
CA GLU A 221 5.81 5.00 -4.61
C GLU A 221 6.18 4.91 -6.10
N HIS A 222 5.52 3.99 -6.79
CA HIS A 222 5.56 3.87 -8.25
C HIS A 222 4.53 4.77 -8.94
N ASN A 223 3.40 5.00 -8.28
CA ASN A 223 2.33 5.91 -8.66
C ASN A 223 1.75 6.56 -7.39
N LEU A 224 1.11 7.72 -7.54
CA LEU A 224 0.34 8.35 -6.45
C LEU A 224 -0.96 7.58 -6.25
N HIS A 225 -0.86 6.43 -5.58
CA HIS A 225 -1.94 5.44 -5.47
C HIS A 225 -3.23 6.04 -4.89
N ILE A 226 -3.11 6.92 -3.90
CA ILE A 226 -4.26 7.59 -3.27
C ILE A 226 -4.94 8.57 -4.23
N ARG A 227 -4.16 9.33 -5.01
CA ARG A 227 -4.70 10.23 -6.04
C ARG A 227 -5.48 9.43 -7.07
N ASP A 228 -4.89 8.34 -7.58
CA ASP A 228 -5.50 7.55 -8.64
C ASP A 228 -6.76 6.81 -8.15
N THR A 229 -6.74 6.32 -6.90
CA THR A 229 -7.89 5.69 -6.25
C THR A 229 -9.04 6.68 -6.06
N LEU A 230 -8.75 7.87 -5.55
CA LEU A 230 -9.77 8.90 -5.36
C LEU A 230 -10.31 9.40 -6.70
N ASN A 231 -9.46 9.69 -7.68
CA ASN A 231 -9.93 10.09 -9.00
C ASN A 231 -10.80 9.02 -9.65
N SER A 232 -10.46 7.74 -9.49
CA SER A 232 -11.28 6.63 -9.98
C SER A 232 -12.63 6.55 -9.27
N LEU A 233 -12.66 6.68 -7.94
CA LEU A 233 -13.89 6.68 -7.13
C LEU A 233 -14.87 7.78 -7.56
N PHE A 234 -14.35 8.95 -7.92
CA PHE A 234 -15.14 10.11 -8.33
C PHE A 234 -15.39 10.21 -9.84
N GLY A 235 -14.90 9.25 -10.64
CA GLY A 235 -15.01 9.32 -12.11
C GLY A 235 -14.28 10.51 -12.72
N ARG A 236 -13.22 10.99 -12.06
CA ARG A 236 -12.41 12.13 -12.47
C ARG A 236 -11.26 11.66 -13.37
N ARG A 237 -10.66 12.62 -14.09
CA ARG A 237 -9.42 12.35 -14.82
C ARG A 237 -8.28 12.09 -13.83
N GLN A 238 -7.40 11.16 -14.18
CA GLN A 238 -6.31 10.69 -13.31
C GLN A 238 -5.18 11.71 -13.12
N ASP A 239 -5.06 12.70 -14.02
CA ASP A 239 -4.07 13.77 -13.94
C ASP A 239 -4.45 14.89 -12.96
N LEU A 240 -5.65 14.84 -12.39
CA LEU A 240 -6.10 15.85 -11.43
C LEU A 240 -5.49 15.60 -10.06
N MET A 241 -4.89 16.64 -9.51
CA MET A 241 -4.32 16.60 -8.17
C MET A 241 -5.41 16.39 -7.11
N VAL A 242 -5.05 15.65 -6.07
CA VAL A 242 -5.83 15.47 -4.85
C VAL A 242 -4.99 15.94 -3.67
N THR A 243 -5.59 16.72 -2.79
CA THR A 243 -4.94 17.33 -1.62
C THR A 243 -5.63 16.86 -0.34
N ARG A 244 -4.99 17.09 0.81
CA ARG A 244 -5.59 16.85 2.14
C ARG A 244 -6.95 17.53 2.30
N THR A 245 -7.16 18.72 1.75
CA THR A 245 -8.41 19.48 1.88
C THR A 245 -9.47 19.13 0.84
N SER A 246 -9.19 18.18 -0.06
CA SER A 246 -10.12 17.80 -1.12
C SER A 246 -11.46 17.24 -0.61
N TRP A 247 -11.56 16.85 0.67
CA TRP A 247 -12.82 16.41 1.30
C TRP A 247 -13.80 17.56 1.51
N CYS A 248 -13.35 18.82 1.46
CA CYS A 248 -14.22 19.98 1.59
C CYS A 248 -15.05 20.21 0.31
N ASP A 249 -14.44 20.02 -0.86
CA ASP A 249 -14.98 20.54 -2.13
C ASP A 249 -15.40 19.46 -3.13
N LEU A 250 -14.75 18.28 -3.10
CA LEU A 250 -15.03 17.20 -4.06
C LEU A 250 -16.29 16.36 -3.79
N PRO A 251 -16.62 15.98 -2.54
CA PRO A 251 -17.70 15.02 -2.33
C PRO A 251 -19.06 15.67 -2.56
N ARG A 252 -19.92 14.96 -3.31
CA ARG A 252 -21.32 15.35 -3.56
C ARG A 252 -22.27 14.75 -2.54
N THR A 253 -21.84 13.67 -1.88
CA THR A 253 -22.61 12.96 -0.86
C THR A 253 -21.75 12.73 0.39
N THR A 254 -22.43 12.51 1.51
CA THR A 254 -21.82 12.13 2.80
C THR A 254 -21.01 10.84 2.67
N VAL A 255 -21.51 9.85 1.91
CA VAL A 255 -20.79 8.58 1.69
C VAL A 255 -19.47 8.84 0.96
N GLU A 256 -19.49 9.62 -0.12
CA GLU A 256 -18.29 10.03 -0.85
C GLU A 256 -17.31 10.79 0.07
N ARG A 257 -17.83 11.66 0.97
CA ARG A 257 -17.01 12.40 1.93
C ARG A 257 -16.32 11.49 2.94
N VAL A 258 -17.02 10.49 3.47
CA VAL A 258 -16.44 9.51 4.39
C VAL A 258 -15.33 8.72 3.70
N TRP A 259 -15.52 8.27 2.46
CA TRP A 259 -14.47 7.58 1.71
C TRP A 259 -13.27 8.47 1.41
N LEU A 260 -13.49 9.74 1.09
CA LEU A 260 -12.37 10.67 0.89
C LEU A 260 -11.60 10.86 2.20
N LEU A 261 -12.29 11.09 3.32
CA LEU A 261 -11.67 11.19 4.63
C LEU A 261 -10.91 9.91 5.01
N TRP A 262 -11.45 8.73 4.71
CA TRP A 262 -10.78 7.45 4.92
C TRP A 262 -9.44 7.39 4.16
N TRP A 263 -9.48 7.54 2.84
CA TRP A 263 -8.29 7.43 1.99
C TRP A 263 -7.23 8.50 2.31
N THR A 264 -7.65 9.74 2.57
CA THR A 264 -6.73 10.81 2.96
C THR A 264 -6.16 10.63 4.37
N SER A 265 -6.93 10.08 5.32
CA SER A 265 -6.44 9.81 6.67
C SER A 265 -5.43 8.65 6.68
N ILE A 266 -5.71 7.54 5.97
CA ILE A 266 -4.72 6.44 5.89
C ILE A 266 -3.46 6.86 5.14
N SER A 267 -3.61 7.71 4.12
CA SER A 267 -2.50 8.31 3.37
C SER A 267 -1.57 9.10 4.30
N LEU A 268 -2.16 10.00 5.08
CA LEU A 268 -1.46 10.84 6.04
C LEU A 268 -0.78 10.02 7.14
N TRP A 269 -1.49 9.03 7.68
CA TRP A 269 -0.95 8.15 8.71
C TRP A 269 0.24 7.34 8.20
N ALA A 270 0.15 6.76 7.00
CA ALA A 270 1.25 6.05 6.37
C ALA A 270 2.46 6.96 6.14
N TYR A 271 2.27 8.19 5.66
CA TYR A 271 3.38 9.12 5.42
C TYR A 271 4.10 9.53 6.69
N GLN A 272 3.36 9.83 7.77
CA GLN A 272 3.98 10.20 9.04
C GLN A 272 4.75 9.03 9.67
N ALA A 273 4.20 7.82 9.53
CA ALA A 273 4.81 6.59 10.01
C ALA A 273 6.07 6.16 9.25
N THR A 274 6.25 6.62 8.02
CA THR A 274 7.37 6.17 7.18
C THR A 274 8.70 6.75 7.69
N ASP A 275 9.73 5.92 7.76
CA ASP A 275 11.09 6.36 8.09
C ASP A 275 11.81 6.94 6.86
N HIS A 276 11.63 6.32 5.69
CA HIS A 276 12.22 6.79 4.42
C HIS A 276 11.30 6.50 3.23
N MET A 277 11.14 7.49 2.35
CA MET A 277 10.24 7.46 1.21
C MET A 277 11.02 7.63 -0.09
N THR A 278 10.80 6.74 -1.06
CA THR A 278 11.40 6.84 -2.39
C THR A 278 10.35 7.01 -3.47
N TYR A 279 10.51 8.00 -4.35
CA TYR A 279 9.64 8.23 -5.51
C TYR A 279 10.32 7.85 -6.81
N TYR A 280 9.67 6.99 -7.59
CA TYR A 280 10.17 6.49 -8.89
C TYR A 280 9.67 7.27 -10.12
N LEU A 281 8.92 8.35 -9.91
CA LEU A 281 8.13 8.99 -10.95
C LEU A 281 8.83 10.20 -11.60
N TYR A 282 8.66 11.37 -10.99
CA TYR A 282 9.13 12.65 -11.47
C TYR A 282 9.11 13.64 -10.29
N PRO A 283 9.90 14.74 -10.34
CA PRO A 283 9.97 15.69 -9.23
C PRO A 283 8.63 16.31 -8.81
N GLY A 284 7.65 16.36 -9.72
CA GLY A 284 6.30 16.84 -9.42
C GLY A 284 5.48 15.91 -8.51
N ALA A 285 5.75 14.61 -8.51
CA ALA A 285 5.07 13.65 -7.64
C ALA A 285 5.37 13.92 -6.16
N VAL A 286 6.57 14.41 -5.84
CA VAL A 286 6.93 14.84 -4.48
C VAL A 286 6.02 15.97 -4.00
N ARG A 287 5.73 16.96 -4.86
CA ARG A 287 4.82 18.07 -4.52
C ARG A 287 3.38 17.60 -4.31
N GLU A 288 2.93 16.64 -5.12
CA GLU A 288 1.60 16.06 -4.95
C GLU A 288 1.50 15.26 -3.64
N ALA A 289 2.52 14.48 -3.30
CA ALA A 289 2.57 13.75 -2.04
C ALA A 289 2.69 14.69 -0.82
N GLN A 290 3.45 15.78 -0.92
CA GLN A 290 3.50 16.82 0.11
C GLN A 290 2.10 17.40 0.39
N ALA A 291 1.31 17.62 -0.67
CA ALA A 291 -0.07 18.08 -0.52
C ALA A 291 -1.00 17.04 0.13
N LEU A 292 -0.58 15.78 0.21
CA LEU A 292 -1.22 14.68 0.93
C LEU A 292 -0.62 14.44 2.34
N GLY A 293 0.46 15.15 2.70
CA GLY A 293 1.09 15.11 4.03
C GLY A 293 2.45 14.40 4.11
N ALA A 294 3.09 14.12 2.96
CA ALA A 294 4.45 13.59 2.93
C ALA A 294 5.49 14.60 3.45
N ASP A 295 6.47 14.10 4.22
CA ASP A 295 7.61 14.88 4.70
C ASP A 295 8.72 14.91 3.63
N GLU A 296 9.11 16.12 3.22
CA GLU A 296 10.17 16.33 2.23
C GLU A 296 11.53 15.83 2.74
N THR A 297 11.80 15.93 4.04
CA THR A 297 13.10 15.58 4.62
C THR A 297 13.38 14.08 4.58
N LYS A 298 12.32 13.27 4.50
CA LYS A 298 12.36 11.81 4.38
C LYS A 298 12.20 11.33 2.94
N THR A 299 12.11 12.25 1.98
CA THR A 299 11.79 11.95 0.60
C THR A 299 13.01 11.98 -0.29
N GLU A 300 13.24 10.90 -1.04
CA GLU A 300 14.29 10.78 -2.04
C GLU A 300 13.71 10.41 -3.41
N ILE A 301 14.19 11.05 -4.47
CA ILE A 301 13.85 10.65 -5.84
C ILE A 301 14.86 9.60 -6.28
N LEU A 302 14.38 8.38 -6.52
CA LEU A 302 15.19 7.29 -7.02
C LEU A 302 14.75 6.98 -8.46
N PRO A 303 15.56 7.24 -9.49
CA PRO A 303 15.17 6.92 -10.86
C PRO A 303 15.19 5.41 -11.09
N ASN A 304 14.20 4.91 -11.84
CA ASN A 304 14.19 3.52 -12.30
C ASN A 304 15.41 3.26 -13.20
N GLY A 305 16.15 2.19 -12.89
CA GLY A 305 17.17 1.65 -13.76
C GLY A 305 16.59 0.90 -14.96
N VAL A 306 17.42 0.64 -15.97
CA VAL A 306 17.07 -0.22 -17.09
C VAL A 306 18.21 -1.22 -17.27
N GLU A 307 17.91 -2.51 -17.38
CA GLU A 307 18.91 -3.51 -17.75
C GLU A 307 19.38 -3.31 -19.19
N TRP A 308 20.48 -2.59 -19.35
CA TRP A 308 21.04 -2.19 -20.64
C TRP A 308 21.23 -3.36 -21.62
N GLU A 309 21.64 -4.52 -21.10
CA GLU A 309 21.94 -5.71 -21.89
C GLU A 309 20.68 -6.39 -22.44
N LYS A 310 19.57 -6.41 -21.68
CA LYS A 310 18.29 -6.97 -22.16
C LYS A 310 17.78 -6.27 -23.42
N PHE A 311 18.12 -4.99 -23.61
CA PHE A 311 17.72 -4.20 -24.77
C PHE A 311 18.73 -4.23 -25.93
N ALA A 312 19.85 -4.95 -25.82
CA ALA A 312 20.87 -5.01 -26.88
C ALA A 312 20.31 -5.42 -28.25
N PRO A 313 19.43 -6.44 -28.39
CA PRO A 313 18.91 -6.85 -29.69
C PRO A 313 18.06 -5.76 -30.36
N VAL A 314 17.23 -5.05 -29.59
CA VAL A 314 16.38 -3.96 -30.09
C VAL A 314 17.22 -2.75 -30.48
N ARG A 315 18.28 -2.45 -29.70
CA ARG A 315 19.23 -1.38 -30.01
C ARG A 315 19.98 -1.65 -31.29
N GLN A 316 20.53 -2.86 -31.46
CA GLN A 316 21.22 -3.27 -32.67
C GLN A 316 20.31 -3.20 -33.91
N ALA A 317 19.05 -3.65 -33.80
CA ALA A 317 18.07 -3.54 -34.88
C ALA A 317 17.75 -2.08 -35.25
N ARG A 318 17.66 -1.19 -34.24
CA ARG A 318 17.43 0.24 -34.44
C ARG A 318 18.65 0.93 -35.05
N GLU A 319 19.86 0.62 -34.59
CA GLU A 319 21.12 1.12 -35.13
C GLU A 319 21.30 0.74 -36.60
N ALA A 320 20.98 -0.51 -36.97
CA ALA A 320 20.96 -0.95 -38.37
C ALA A 320 19.95 -0.16 -39.22
N THR A 321 18.75 0.11 -38.67
CA THR A 321 17.71 0.90 -39.35
C THR A 321 18.14 2.37 -39.53
N VAL A 322 18.74 2.98 -38.51
CA VAL A 322 19.21 4.37 -38.55
C VAL A 322 20.40 4.51 -39.50
N SER A 323 21.35 3.58 -39.45
CA SER A 323 22.53 3.57 -40.33
C SER A 323 22.14 3.42 -41.80
N GLY A 324 21.13 2.59 -42.11
CA GLY A 324 20.57 2.47 -43.46
C GLY A 324 19.92 3.76 -43.96
N ARG A 325 19.23 4.50 -43.08
CA ARG A 325 18.62 5.82 -43.41
C ARG A 325 19.68 6.88 -43.73
N SER A 326 20.76 6.94 -42.95
CA SER A 326 21.89 7.85 -43.22
C SER A 326 22.68 7.48 -44.48
N ALA A 327 22.61 6.22 -44.94
CA ALA A 327 23.20 5.75 -46.19
C ALA A 327 22.29 5.96 -47.43
N GLY A 328 21.18 6.71 -47.29
CA GLY A 328 20.33 7.10 -48.42
C GLY A 328 19.25 6.07 -48.80
N SER A 329 18.98 5.06 -47.97
CA SER A 329 17.87 4.13 -48.26
C SER A 329 16.52 4.80 -47.99
N HIS A 330 15.79 5.16 -49.04
CA HIS A 330 14.41 5.62 -48.94
C HIS A 330 13.49 4.44 -48.62
N GLN A 331 13.12 4.26 -47.35
CA GLN A 331 11.95 3.45 -47.03
C GLN A 331 10.69 4.31 -47.14
N HIS A 332 9.76 3.89 -47.98
CA HIS A 332 8.41 4.42 -47.99
C HIS A 332 7.74 4.15 -46.63
N TRP A 333 7.24 5.20 -46.00
CA TRP A 333 6.37 5.07 -44.84
C TRP A 333 5.08 4.39 -45.28
N ASN A 334 4.91 3.11 -44.95
CA ASN A 334 3.57 2.53 -44.90
C ASN A 334 2.89 3.07 -43.65
N THR A 335 2.22 4.22 -43.77
CA THR A 335 1.27 4.72 -42.77
C THR A 335 0.03 3.83 -42.65
N THR A 336 -0.07 2.77 -43.45
CA THR A 336 -1.09 1.72 -43.42
C THR A 336 -0.49 0.36 -43.03
N ARG A 337 0.03 0.26 -41.79
CA ARG A 337 -0.11 -0.99 -41.04
C ARG A 337 -1.08 -0.73 -39.90
N SER A 338 -2.37 -0.76 -40.24
CA SER A 338 -3.38 -1.18 -39.28
C SER A 338 -3.05 -2.62 -38.91
N THR A 339 -2.24 -2.80 -37.87
CA THR A 339 -2.27 -4.06 -37.13
C THR A 339 -3.73 -4.33 -36.77
N PRO A 340 -4.30 -5.50 -37.10
CA PRO A 340 -5.59 -5.85 -36.54
C PRO A 340 -5.41 -5.80 -35.03
N LYS A 341 -6.15 -4.91 -34.35
CA LYS A 341 -6.22 -4.87 -32.89
C LYS A 341 -6.74 -6.23 -32.43
N LYS A 342 -5.84 -7.16 -32.11
CA LYS A 342 -6.13 -8.19 -31.12
C LYS A 342 -6.14 -7.49 -29.77
N PRO A 343 -7.20 -7.63 -28.94
CA PRO A 343 -7.24 -7.05 -27.62
C PRO A 343 -6.24 -7.82 -26.76
N GLY A 344 -5.06 -7.24 -26.59
CA GLY A 344 -3.94 -7.80 -25.85
C GLY A 344 -3.03 -6.65 -25.45
N THR A 345 -3.14 -6.30 -24.18
CA THR A 345 -2.41 -5.28 -23.41
C THR A 345 -0.91 -5.31 -23.70
N TRP A 346 -0.36 -4.24 -24.29
CA TRP A 346 1.07 -3.98 -24.30
C TRP A 346 1.44 -3.30 -22.97
N TRP A 347 1.77 -4.08 -21.96
CA TRP A 347 2.50 -3.57 -20.80
C TRP A 347 3.99 -3.60 -21.14
N LEU A 348 4.64 -2.43 -21.13
CA LEU A 348 6.10 -2.35 -21.17
C LEU A 348 6.64 -3.01 -19.88
N HIS A 349 7.18 -4.22 -19.99
CA HIS A 349 8.05 -4.78 -18.97
C HIS A 349 9.42 -4.08 -19.06
N VAL A 350 9.61 -3.09 -18.19
CA VAL A 350 10.92 -2.48 -17.94
C VAL A 350 11.56 -3.27 -16.79
N GLY A 351 12.51 -4.16 -17.11
CA GLY A 351 13.34 -4.85 -16.11
C GLY A 351 14.49 -3.96 -15.63
N LEU A 352 14.73 -3.97 -14.31
CA LEU A 352 15.62 -3.08 -13.58
C LEU A 352 17.04 -3.65 -13.38
N SER A 353 18.05 -2.77 -13.46
CA SER A 353 19.48 -3.11 -13.32
C SER A 353 19.99 -3.08 -11.86
N PRO A 354 21.23 -3.55 -11.59
CA PRO A 354 21.82 -3.72 -10.25
C PRO A 354 21.91 -2.48 -9.34
N TRP A 355 21.50 -1.30 -9.79
CA TRP A 355 21.60 -0.05 -9.04
C TRP A 355 20.52 0.09 -7.94
N CYS A 356 19.31 -0.45 -8.16
CA CYS A 356 18.25 -0.49 -7.13
C CYS A 356 18.63 -1.34 -5.90
N ALA A 357 19.41 -2.41 -6.11
CA ALA A 357 19.96 -3.26 -5.05
C ALA A 357 20.92 -2.50 -4.10
N SER A 358 21.62 -1.47 -4.60
CA SER A 358 22.53 -0.66 -3.80
C SER A 358 21.79 0.22 -2.76
N VAL A 359 20.53 0.57 -3.00
CA VAL A 359 19.75 1.45 -2.10
C VAL A 359 19.23 0.68 -0.88
N VAL A 360 18.68 -0.52 -1.06
CA VAL A 360 18.36 -1.42 0.06
C VAL A 360 19.61 -1.64 0.91
N ARG A 361 20.78 -1.85 0.30
CA ARG A 361 22.06 -1.98 1.01
C ARG A 361 22.52 -0.70 1.72
N LYS A 362 22.40 0.48 1.09
CA LYS A 362 22.76 1.78 1.70
C LYS A 362 21.87 2.13 2.88
N ILE A 363 20.58 1.85 2.79
CA ILE A 363 19.61 2.10 3.87
C ILE A 363 19.81 1.06 4.98
N PHE A 364 19.95 -0.23 4.64
CA PHE A 364 20.23 -1.30 5.62
C PHE A 364 21.54 -1.07 6.40
N HIS A 365 22.60 -0.59 5.74
CA HIS A 365 23.84 -0.19 6.43
C HIS A 365 23.66 1.02 7.34
N ARG A 366 22.90 2.05 6.92
CA ARG A 366 22.60 3.20 7.80
C ARG A 366 21.75 2.81 9.01
N SER A 367 20.77 1.92 8.83
CA SER A 367 19.89 1.41 9.89
C SER A 367 20.60 0.48 10.89
N CYS A 368 21.64 -0.26 10.46
CA CYS A 368 22.46 -1.07 11.38
C CYS A 368 23.49 -0.23 12.17
N THR A 369 23.90 0.93 11.66
CA THR A 369 24.91 1.77 12.35
C THR A 369 24.36 2.70 13.44
N SER A 370 23.04 2.91 13.51
CA SER A 370 22.43 3.75 14.54
C SER A 370 22.12 3.04 15.87
N THR A 371 22.38 1.74 15.97
CA THR A 371 22.38 0.98 17.24
C THR A 371 23.81 0.88 17.78
N THR A 372 24.40 2.02 18.15
CA THR A 372 25.61 2.02 18.98
C THR A 372 25.26 2.64 20.32
N PHE A 373 25.27 1.81 21.36
CA PHE A 373 25.21 2.16 22.77
C PHE A 373 26.04 3.42 23.10
N CYS A 374 25.38 4.41 23.68
CA CYS A 374 25.83 5.20 24.83
C CYS A 374 24.62 5.76 25.55
#